data_AF-A0A377R1X7-F1
#
_entry.id   AF-A0A377R1X7-F1
#
_cell.length_a   1.000
_cell.length_b   1.000
_cell.length_c   1.000
_cell.angle_alpha   90.00
_cell.angle_beta   90.00
_cell.angle_gamma   90.00
#
_symmetry.space_group_name_H-M   'P 1'
#
loop_
_entity.id
_entity.type
_entity.pdbx_description
1 polymer ?
#
loop_
_entity_poly.entity_id
_entity_poly.type
_entity_poly.pdbx_seq_one_letter_code
_entity_poly.pdbx_strand_id
1 'polypeptide(L)'
;MFGTTITVIDGYARAVAESVRLVRGRDRFRTLELFGWIAWISCTGLALILWFDSALAELLKFAMISAFLAAPVFAWLNYRLVRHDDKHKITPAMNALSLAGLAYLIGFAVLFVLNYAGILA
;
A
#
# COMPACT_ATOMS: atom_id res chain seq x y z
N MET A 1 -11.03 2.11 -14.16
CA MET A 1 -9.68 2.28 -13.57
C MET A 1 -9.22 3.74 -13.48
N PHE A 2 -10.05 4.75 -13.80
CA PHE A 2 -9.62 6.15 -13.71
C PHE A 2 -9.27 6.57 -12.26
N GLY A 3 -10.11 6.21 -11.28
CA GLY A 3 -9.85 6.51 -9.88
C GLY A 3 -8.56 5.86 -9.34
N THR A 4 -8.27 4.62 -9.74
CA THR A 4 -7.03 3.94 -9.34
C THR A 4 -5.80 4.62 -9.93
N THR A 5 -5.89 5.14 -11.17
CA THR A 5 -4.82 5.93 -11.79
C THR A 5 -4.58 7.24 -11.03
N ILE A 6 -5.64 7.95 -10.62
CA ILE A 6 -5.51 9.17 -9.80
C ILE A 6 -4.84 8.85 -8.45
N THR A 7 -5.28 7.79 -7.76
CA THR A 7 -4.70 7.40 -6.47
C THR A 7 -3.21 7.03 -6.60
N VAL A 8 -2.80 6.39 -7.70
CA VAL A 8 -1.38 6.09 -7.97
C VAL A 8 -0.59 7.37 -8.25
N ILE A 9 -1.10 8.25 -9.10
CA ILE A 9 -0.36 9.44 -9.52
C ILE A 9 -0.27 10.48 -8.40
N ASP A 10 -1.36 10.81 -7.71
CA ASP A 10 -1.38 11.83 -6.65
C ASP A 10 -1.12 11.22 -5.26
N GLY A 11 -1.83 10.15 -4.91
CA GLY A 11 -1.77 9.55 -3.57
C GLY A 11 -0.40 8.96 -3.23
N TYR A 12 0.13 8.09 -4.11
CA TYR A 12 1.47 7.53 -3.87
C TYR A 12 2.57 8.57 -3.97
N ALA A 13 2.47 9.57 -4.86
CA ALA A 13 3.46 10.65 -4.92
C ALA A 13 3.57 11.40 -3.59
N ARG A 14 2.43 11.70 -2.94
CA ARG A 14 2.41 12.31 -1.61
C ARG A 14 2.99 11.39 -0.54
N ALA A 15 2.63 10.11 -0.54
CA ALA A 15 3.17 9.14 0.41
C ALA A 15 4.70 8.99 0.31
N VAL A 16 5.23 8.95 -0.92
CA VAL A 16 6.68 8.89 -1.17
C VAL A 16 7.35 10.21 -0.79
N ALA A 17 6.80 11.36 -1.19
CA ALA A 17 7.33 12.67 -0.83
C ALA A 17 7.41 12.84 0.69
N GLU A 18 6.39 12.39 1.41
CA GLU A 18 6.34 12.43 2.87
C GLU A 18 7.35 11.46 3.51
N SER A 19 7.46 10.23 3.00
CA SER A 19 8.45 9.27 3.48
C SER A 19 9.88 9.79 3.31
N VAL A 20 10.19 10.37 2.15
CA VAL A 20 11.49 11.00 1.87
C VAL A 20 11.71 12.24 2.73
N ARG A 21 10.66 13.03 3.00
CA ARG A 21 10.71 14.17 3.92
C ARG A 21 11.11 13.73 5.32
N LEU A 22 10.44 12.70 5.85
CA LEU A 22 10.70 12.15 7.19
C LEU A 22 12.12 11.61 7.30
N VAL A 23 12.59 10.83 6.31
CA VAL A 23 13.98 10.30 6.28
C VAL A 23 15.01 11.42 6.23
N ARG A 24 14.72 12.53 5.54
CA ARG A 24 15.61 13.70 5.47
C ARG A 24 15.47 14.66 6.66
N GLY A 25 14.59 14.38 7.62
CA GLY A 25 14.36 15.24 8.79
C GLY A 25 13.90 16.66 8.43
N ARG A 26 13.18 16.85 7.31
CA ARG A 26 12.70 18.17 6.88
C ARG A 26 11.29 18.44 7.38
N ASP A 27 10.97 19.68 7.72
CA ASP A 27 9.64 20.04 8.25
C ASP A 27 8.52 19.96 7.21
N ARG A 28 8.80 20.29 5.95
CA ARG A 28 7.83 20.23 4.84
C ARG A 28 8.54 19.87 3.54
N PHE A 29 7.86 19.17 2.64
CA PHE A 29 8.28 19.06 1.24
C PHE A 29 7.69 20.23 0.44
N ARG A 30 8.40 20.68 -0.60
CA ARG A 30 7.94 21.77 -1.47
C ARG A 30 6.97 21.23 -2.53
N THR A 31 6.07 22.08 -3.01
CA THR A 31 5.16 21.75 -4.13
C THR A 31 5.91 21.26 -5.37
N LEU A 32 7.09 21.83 -5.65
CA LEU A 32 7.92 21.42 -6.77
C LEU A 32 8.46 19.98 -6.61
N GLU A 33 8.79 19.57 -5.38
CA GLU A 33 9.21 18.19 -5.09
C GLU A 33 8.06 17.22 -5.29
N LEU A 34 6.83 17.61 -4.88
CA LEU A 34 5.63 16.81 -5.13
C LEU A 34 5.36 16.65 -6.63
N PHE A 35 5.44 17.73 -7.42
CA PHE A 35 5.31 17.63 -8.89
C PHE A 35 6.40 16.74 -9.51
N GLY A 36 7.62 16.78 -8.97
CA GLY A 36 8.70 15.87 -9.35
C GLY A 36 8.32 14.40 -9.12
N TRP A 37 7.76 14.06 -7.94
CA TRP A 37 7.29 12.71 -7.64
C TRP A 37 6.10 12.27 -8.49
N ILE A 38 5.14 13.17 -8.74
CA ILE A 38 4.00 12.93 -9.63
C ILE A 38 4.48 12.60 -11.04
N ALA A 39 5.36 13.43 -11.61
CA ALA A 39 5.92 13.21 -12.93
C ALA A 39 6.72 11.90 -12.98
N TRP A 40 7.56 11.65 -11.96
CA TRP A 40 8.35 10.43 -11.85
C TRP A 40 7.46 9.18 -11.88
N ILE A 41 6.48 9.08 -10.97
CA ILE A 41 5.57 7.92 -10.88
C ILE A 41 4.78 7.73 -12.17
N SER A 42 4.31 8.83 -12.77
CA SER A 42 3.54 8.79 -14.03
C SER A 42 4.40 8.25 -15.19
N CYS A 43 5.61 8.78 -15.34
CA CYS A 43 6.55 8.35 -16.39
C CYS A 43 6.99 6.90 -16.17
N THR A 44 7.35 6.50 -14.95
CA THR A 44 7.78 5.12 -14.67
C THR A 44 6.64 4.12 -14.79
N GLY A 45 5.42 4.51 -14.39
CA GLY A 45 4.24 3.67 -14.53
C GLY A 45 3.89 3.44 -16.00
N LEU A 46 3.92 4.50 -16.81
CA LEU A 46 3.72 4.39 -18.26
C LEU A 46 4.81 3.53 -18.92
N ALA A 47 6.08 3.76 -18.55
CA ALA A 47 7.19 2.98 -19.08
C ALA A 47 7.07 1.49 -18.74
N LEU A 48 6.68 1.15 -17.50
CA LEU A 48 6.39 -0.22 -17.09
C LEU A 48 5.29 -0.85 -17.96
N ILE A 49 4.19 -0.15 -18.20
CA ILE A 49 3.09 -0.68 -19.02
C ILE A 49 3.57 -0.94 -20.45
N LEU A 50 4.28 0.02 -21.06
CA LEU A 50 4.75 -0.09 -22.44
C LEU A 50 5.82 -1.17 -22.62
N TRP A 51 6.70 -1.38 -21.63
CA TRP A 51 7.73 -2.41 -21.68
C TRP A 51 7.20 -3.83 -21.38
N PHE A 52 6.15 -3.95 -20.59
CA PHE A 52 5.56 -5.24 -20.20
C PHE A 52 4.25 -5.55 -20.92
N ASP A 53 3.93 -4.87 -22.03
CA ASP A 53 2.66 -5.05 -22.75
C ASP A 53 2.39 -6.52 -23.13
N SER A 54 3.42 -7.23 -23.62
CA SER A 54 3.32 -8.65 -23.97
C SER A 54 3.17 -9.60 -22.76
N ALA A 55 3.46 -9.14 -21.55
CA ALA A 55 3.42 -9.91 -20.30
C ALA A 55 2.53 -9.24 -19.23
N LEU A 56 1.57 -8.41 -19.65
CA LEU A 56 0.76 -7.60 -18.75
C LEU A 56 -0.01 -8.46 -17.73
N ALA A 57 -0.51 -9.62 -18.16
CA ALA A 57 -1.22 -10.55 -17.28
C ALA A 57 -0.33 -11.07 -16.13
N GLU A 58 0.95 -11.33 -16.40
CA GLU A 58 1.90 -11.81 -15.40
C GLU A 58 2.30 -10.69 -14.44
N LEU A 59 2.52 -9.48 -14.95
CA LEU A 59 2.75 -8.28 -14.14
C LEU A 59 1.59 -8.05 -13.16
N LEU A 60 0.34 -8.14 -13.65
CA LEU A 60 -0.84 -7.96 -12.80
C LEU A 60 -0.98 -9.06 -11.76
N LYS A 61 -0.68 -10.32 -12.11
CA LYS A 61 -0.65 -11.42 -11.14
C LYS A 61 0.38 -11.15 -10.04
N PHE A 62 1.59 -10.77 -10.40
CA PHE A 62 2.64 -10.40 -9.43
C PHE A 62 2.19 -9.25 -8.52
N ALA A 63 1.67 -8.18 -9.10
CA ALA A 63 1.18 -7.02 -8.35
C ALA A 63 0.07 -7.41 -7.37
N MET A 64 -0.90 -8.23 -7.80
CA MET A 64 -2.00 -8.70 -6.96
C MET A 64 -1.51 -9.53 -5.78
N ILE A 65 -0.62 -10.49 -6.02
CA ILE A 65 -0.03 -11.34 -4.98
C ILE A 65 0.73 -10.47 -3.96
N SER A 66 1.61 -9.59 -4.45
CA SER A 66 2.39 -8.72 -3.58
C SER A 66 1.52 -7.80 -2.73
N ALA A 67 0.48 -7.18 -3.31
CA ALA A 67 -0.44 -6.31 -2.60
C ALA A 67 -1.25 -7.08 -1.54
N PHE A 68 -1.67 -8.31 -1.85
CA PHE A 68 -2.41 -9.16 -0.93
C PHE A 68 -1.56 -9.55 0.28
N LEU A 69 -0.30 -9.94 0.06
CA LEU A 69 0.64 -10.29 1.13
C LEU A 69 1.08 -9.06 1.96
N ALA A 70 1.12 -7.87 1.35
CA ALA A 70 1.46 -6.65 2.05
C ALA A 70 0.30 -6.07 2.88
N ALA A 71 -0.96 -6.38 2.53
CA ALA A 71 -2.15 -5.90 3.24
C ALA A 71 -2.13 -6.11 4.76
N PRO A 72 -1.82 -7.31 5.32
CA PRO A 72 -1.76 -7.50 6.77
C PRO A 72 -0.64 -6.67 7.43
N VAL A 73 0.48 -6.46 6.74
CA VAL A 73 1.59 -5.64 7.24
C VAL A 73 1.14 -4.19 7.38
N PHE A 74 0.52 -3.61 6.33
CA PHE A 74 0.02 -2.24 6.38
C PHE A 74 -1.12 -2.06 7.37
N ALA A 75 -2.03 -3.04 7.48
CA ALA A 75 -3.10 -3.02 8.47
C ALA A 75 -2.54 -3.01 9.90
N TRP A 76 -1.52 -3.83 10.18
CA TRP A 76 -0.86 -3.86 11.49
C TRP A 76 -0.14 -2.54 11.80
N LEU A 77 0.59 -1.97 10.83
CA LEU A 77 1.26 -0.69 10.99
C LEU A 77 0.25 0.43 11.31
N ASN A 78 -0.90 0.44 10.61
CA ASN A 78 -1.96 1.40 10.84
C ASN A 78 -2.59 1.23 12.24
N TYR A 79 -2.93 0.00 12.61
CA TYR A 79 -3.46 -0.31 13.94
C TYR A 79 -2.50 0.10 15.06
N ARG A 80 -1.20 -0.18 14.91
CA ARG A 80 -0.17 0.22 15.86
C ARG A 80 -0.08 1.74 15.96
N LEU A 81 -0.06 2.45 14.82
CA LEU A 81 0.05 3.90 14.77
C LEU A 81 -1.11 4.57 15.53
N VAL A 82 -2.36 4.17 15.24
CA VAL A 82 -3.54 4.79 15.86
C VAL A 82 -3.64 4.43 17.35
N ARG A 83 -3.25 3.21 17.75
CA ARG A 83 -3.28 2.79 19.16
C ARG A 83 -2.30 3.57 20.04
N HIS A 84 -1.20 4.05 19.47
CA HIS A 84 -0.20 4.87 20.17
C HIS A 84 -0.48 6.39 20.08
N ASP A 85 -1.59 6.81 19.47
CA ASP A 85 -2.00 8.23 19.46
C ASP A 85 -2.70 8.60 20.78
N ASP A 86 -2.08 9.47 21.56
CA ASP A 86 -2.62 9.97 22.83
C ASP A 86 -3.84 10.89 22.65
N LYS A 87 -4.00 11.51 21.47
CA LYS A 87 -5.05 12.50 21.20
C LYS A 87 -6.37 11.85 20.77
N HIS A 88 -6.31 10.77 20.00
CA HIS A 88 -7.49 10.09 19.47
C HIS A 88 -7.49 8.61 19.85
N LYS A 89 -7.87 8.33 21.10
CA LYS A 89 -7.94 6.96 21.59
C LYS A 89 -8.99 6.15 20.83
N ILE A 90 -8.60 4.97 20.40
CA ILE A 90 -9.50 3.98 19.80
C ILE A 90 -10.59 3.59 20.82
N THR A 91 -11.84 3.60 20.37
CA THR A 91 -12.95 3.07 21.17
C THR A 91 -12.84 1.54 21.27
N PRO A 92 -13.32 0.91 22.36
CA PRO A 92 -13.26 -0.54 22.51
C PRO A 92 -13.91 -1.32 21.35
N ALA A 93 -15.00 -0.78 20.79
CA ALA A 93 -15.68 -1.37 19.63
C ALA A 93 -14.81 -1.32 18.36
N MET A 94 -14.19 -0.17 18.07
CA MET A 94 -13.26 -0.04 16.94
C MET A 94 -12.02 -0.90 17.12
N ASN A 95 -11.54 -1.10 18.35
CA ASN A 95 -10.43 -1.98 18.64
C ASN A 95 -10.77 -3.44 18.29
N ALA A 96 -11.95 -3.91 18.71
CA ALA A 96 -12.44 -5.24 18.39
C ALA A 96 -12.59 -5.43 16.87
N LEU A 97 -13.16 -4.44 16.16
CA LEU A 97 -13.32 -4.48 14.70
C LEU A 97 -11.96 -4.52 13.99
N SER A 98 -11.00 -3.70 14.45
CA SER A 98 -9.65 -3.67 13.90
C SER A 98 -8.92 -4.99 14.09
N LEU A 99 -9.05 -5.61 15.26
CA LEU A 99 -8.44 -6.91 15.55
C LEU A 99 -9.11 -8.04 14.75
N ALA A 100 -10.43 -8.01 14.60
CA ALA A 100 -11.16 -8.97 13.75
C ALA A 100 -10.76 -8.84 12.28
N GLY A 101 -10.64 -7.61 11.76
CA GLY A 101 -10.16 -7.34 10.41
C GLY A 101 -8.71 -7.78 10.19
N LEU A 102 -7.84 -7.56 11.18
CA LEU A 102 -6.45 -8.02 11.12
C LEU A 102 -6.36 -9.56 11.12
N ALA A 103 -7.14 -10.23 11.98
CA ALA A 103 -7.21 -11.69 12.00
C ALA A 103 -7.74 -12.24 10.67
N TYR A 104 -8.75 -11.60 10.08
CA TYR A 104 -9.27 -11.93 8.76
C TYR A 104 -8.18 -11.79 7.68
N LEU A 105 -7.50 -10.64 7.59
CA LEU A 105 -6.45 -10.41 6.61
C LEU A 105 -5.29 -11.39 6.73
N ILE A 106 -4.82 -11.67 7.95
CA ILE A 106 -3.74 -12.63 8.20
C ILE A 106 -4.19 -14.05 7.84
N GLY A 107 -5.39 -14.45 8.28
CA GLY A 107 -5.93 -15.79 7.99
C GLY A 107 -6.07 -16.02 6.49
N PHE A 108 -6.63 -15.05 5.76
CA PHE A 108 -6.74 -15.14 4.31
C PHE A 108 -5.39 -15.08 3.59
N ALA A 109 -4.43 -14.28 4.07
CA ALA A 109 -3.07 -14.29 3.53
C ALA A 109 -2.39 -15.66 3.69
N VAL A 110 -2.53 -16.28 4.87
CA VAL A 110 -1.99 -17.63 5.12
C VAL A 110 -2.69 -18.67 4.24
N LEU A 111 -4.02 -18.66 4.18
CA LEU A 111 -4.77 -19.58 3.31
C LEU A 111 -4.38 -19.44 1.84
N PHE A 112 -4.23 -18.19 1.38
CA PHE A 112 -3.77 -17.90 0.03
C PHE A 112 -2.38 -18.46 -0.23
N VAL A 113 -1.42 -18.27 0.67
CA VAL A 113 -0.05 -18.81 0.53
C VAL A 113 -0.07 -20.34 0.52
N LEU A 114 -0.84 -20.97 1.41
CA LEU A 114 -0.96 -22.43 1.46
C LEU A 114 -1.57 -23.01 0.17
N ASN A 115 -2.59 -22.36 -0.38
CA ASN A 115 -3.17 -22.75 -1.66
C ASN A 115 -2.21 -22.49 -2.83
N TYR A 116 -1.55 -21.34 -2.85
CA TYR A 116 -0.57 -20.98 -3.89
C TYR A 116 0.64 -21.93 -3.90
N ALA A 117 1.05 -22.43 -2.72
CA ALA A 117 2.11 -23.42 -2.56
C ALA A 117 1.67 -24.87 -2.86
N GLY A 118 0.38 -25.12 -3.15
CA GLY A 118 -0.16 -26.45 -3.42
C GLY A 118 -0.26 -27.36 -2.18
N ILE A 119 -0.25 -26.78 -0.97
CA ILE A 119 -0.38 -27.51 0.30
C ILE A 119 -1.86 -27.81 0.60
N LEU A 120 -2.75 -26.90 0.20
CA LEU A 120 -4.20 -27.12 0.19
C LEU A 120 -4.61 -27.56 -1.21
N ALA A 121 -5.38 -28.64 -1.28
CA ALA A 121 -5.88 -29.27 -2.50
C ALA A 121 -6.65 -28.32 -3.42
#